data_AF-A0A9E1LM38-F1
#
_entry.id   AF-A0A9E1LM38-F1
#
_cell.length_a   1.000
_cell.length_b   1.000
_cell.length_c   1.000
_cell.angle_alpha   90.00
_cell.angle_beta   90.00
_cell.angle_gamma   90.00
#
_symmetry.space_group_name_H-M   'P 1'
#
loop_
_entity.id
_entity.type
_entity.pdbx_description
1 polymer ?
#
loop_
_entity_poly.entity_id
_entity_poly.type
_entity_poly.pdbx_seq_one_letter_code
_entity_poly.pdbx_strand_id
1 'polypeptide(L)' 'MTEYQQGFKQKRTVAMRTLVTIISITAMLSITGCSDPYEKCMKEEKRKNAYLGEADYYQKSSNKCAKVARAAK' A
#
# COMPACT_ATOMS: atom_id res chain seq x y z
N MET A 1 28.34 39.98 5.70
CA MET A 1 27.34 39.13 6.39
C MET A 1 26.45 38.35 5.40
N THR A 2 26.98 37.87 4.27
CA THR A 2 26.17 37.29 3.17
C THR A 2 26.40 35.79 2.95
N GLU A 3 27.58 35.26 3.30
CA GLU A 3 27.90 33.84 3.11
C GLU A 3 27.12 32.88 4.04
N TYR A 4 26.92 33.26 5.31
CA TYR A 4 26.14 32.46 6.26
C TYR A 4 24.67 32.30 5.86
N GLN A 5 24.10 33.33 5.22
CA GLN A 5 22.70 33.33 4.76
C GLN A 5 22.52 32.44 3.52
N GLN A 6 23.51 32.38 2.62
CA GLN A 6 23.46 31.48 1.44
C GLN A 6 23.61 30.01 1.83
N GLY A 7 24.52 29.67 2.74
CA GLY A 7 24.67 28.30 3.25
C GLY A 7 23.42 27.80 3.97
N PHE A 8 22.72 28.67 4.70
CA PHE A 8 21.47 28.32 5.39
C PHE A 8 20.32 28.06 4.40
N LYS A 9 20.17 28.89 3.36
CA LYS A 9 19.18 28.65 2.28
C LYS A 9 19.47 27.34 1.54
N GLN A 10 20.73 27.06 1.21
CA GLN A 10 21.13 25.84 0.50
C GLN A 10 20.86 24.58 1.34
N LYS A 11 21.20 24.59 2.64
CA LYS A 11 20.88 23.49 3.57
C LYS A 11 19.37 23.29 3.73
N ARG A 12 18.59 24.38 3.75
CA ARG A 12 17.12 24.32 3.84
C ARG A 12 16.49 23.73 2.57
N THR A 13 17.03 24.06 1.39
CA THR A 13 16.60 23.47 0.12
C THR A 13 16.92 21.99 0.02
N VAL A 14 18.11 21.57 0.48
CA VAL A 14 18.48 20.14 0.52
C VAL A 14 17.59 19.39 1.51
N ALA A 15 17.39 19.93 2.72
CA ALA A 15 16.51 19.32 3.72
C ALA A 15 15.06 19.20 3.25
N MET A 16 14.52 20.22 2.55
CA MET A 16 13.20 20.13 1.94
C MET A 16 13.13 19.06 0.86
N ARG A 17 14.15 18.96 -0.01
CA ARG A 17 14.21 17.91 -1.03
C ARG A 17 14.20 16.52 -0.39
N THR A 18 15.02 16.30 0.63
CA THR A 18 15.05 15.04 1.38
C THR A 18 13.71 14.71 2.03
N LEU A 19 13.04 15.69 2.66
CA LEU A 19 11.71 15.52 3.23
C LEU A 19 10.68 15.10 2.17
N VAL A 20 10.66 15.77 1.02
CA VAL A 20 9.77 15.43 -0.09
C VAL A 20 10.04 14.01 -0.58
N THR A 21 11.31 13.60 -0.69
CA THR A 21 11.65 12.23 -1.11
C THR A 21 11.20 11.18 -0.10
N ILE A 22 11.37 11.43 1.20
CA ILE A 22 10.91 10.52 2.26
C ILE A 22 9.38 10.40 2.23
N ILE A 23 8.68 11.53 2.10
CA ILE A 23 7.21 11.55 2.01
C ILE A 23 6.75 10.77 0.77
N SER A 24 7.39 10.95 -0.39
CA SER A 24 7.01 10.23 -1.61
C SER A 24 7.25 8.72 -1.50
N ILE A 25 8.35 8.30 -0.90
CA ILE A 25 8.63 6.87 -0.67
C ILE A 25 7.60 6.28 0.31
N THR A 26 7.30 7.00 1.39
CA THR A 26 6.32 6.57 2.40
C THR A 26 4.91 6.45 1.80
N ALA A 27 4.53 7.39 0.92
CA ALA A 27 3.27 7.32 0.18
C ALA A 27 3.22 6.13 -0.78
N MET A 28 4.31 5.84 -1.51
CA MET A 28 4.40 4.65 -2.37
C MET A 28 4.29 3.34 -1.57
N LEU A 29 4.95 3.26 -0.41
CA LEU A 29 4.87 2.10 0.48
C LEU A 29 3.46 1.91 1.06
N SER A 30 2.74 3.01 1.31
CA SER A 30 1.35 2.96 1.77
C SER A 30 0.37 2.44 0.71
N ILE A 31 0.60 2.79 -0.57
CA ILE A 31 -0.23 2.33 -1.70
C ILE A 31 0.07 0.86 -2.02
N THR A 32 1.33 0.45 -1.90
CA THR A 32 1.76 -0.94 -2.05
C THR A 32 1.52 -1.77 -0.79
N GLY A 33 0.74 -1.24 0.16
CA GLY A 33 0.40 -1.87 1.43
C GLY A 33 0.29 -3.37 1.27
N CYS A 34 1.04 -4.10 2.09
CA CYS A 34 1.14 -5.55 2.20
C CYS A 34 -0.20 -6.21 2.56
N SER A 35 -1.30 -5.78 1.95
CA SER A 35 -2.53 -6.54 1.91
C SER A 35 -2.21 -7.83 1.22
N ASP A 36 -2.34 -8.90 2.00
CA ASP A 36 -2.18 -10.25 1.52
C ASP A 36 -3.07 -10.45 0.28
N PRO A 37 -2.53 -10.99 -0.83
CA PRO A 37 -3.31 -11.27 -2.04
C PRO A 37 -4.56 -12.13 -1.74
N TYR A 38 -4.52 -12.95 -0.68
CA TYR A 38 -5.68 -13.66 -0.15
C TYR A 38 -6.75 -12.72 0.38
N GLU A 39 -6.39 -11.75 1.23
CA GLU A 39 -7.35 -10.79 1.81
C GLU A 39 -8.00 -9.92 0.74
N LYS A 40 -7.22 -9.46 -0.25
CA LYS A 40 -7.77 -8.71 -1.39
C LYS A 40 -8.81 -9.54 -2.14
N CYS A 41 -8.47 -10.77 -2.48
CA CYS A 41 -9.38 -11.67 -3.18
C CYS A 41 -10.64 -11.98 -2.35
N MET A 42 -10.50 -12.26 -1.05
CA MET A 42 -11.64 -12.51 -0.17
C MET A 42 -12.56 -11.27 -0.12
N LYS A 43 -12.01 -10.07 0.04
CA LYS A 43 -12.81 -8.84 0.08
C LYS A 43 -13.58 -8.60 -1.22
N GLU A 44 -12.99 -8.91 -2.37
CA GLU A 44 -13.69 -8.85 -3.66
C GLU A 44 -14.78 -9.91 -3.79
N GLU A 45 -14.49 -11.16 -3.43
CA GLU A 45 -15.47 -12.24 -3.49
C GLU A 45 -16.62 -11.99 -2.50
N LYS A 46 -16.37 -11.37 -1.33
CA LYS A 46 -17.43 -10.98 -0.38
C LYS A 46 -18.40 -9.96 -0.98
N ARG A 47 -17.87 -9.01 -1.75
CA ARG A 47 -18.70 -8.03 -2.49
C ARG A 47 -19.47 -8.68 -3.63
N LYS A 48 -18.83 -9.57 -4.40
CA LYS A 48 -19.47 -10.27 -5.52
C LYS A 48 -20.54 -11.25 -5.06
N ASN A 49 -20.37 -11.86 -3.90
CA ASN A 49 -21.25 -12.87 -3.33
C ASN A 49 -22.02 -12.34 -2.12
N ALA A 50 -22.33 -11.04 -2.08
CA ALA A 50 -23.04 -10.41 -0.96
C ALA A 50 -24.45 -11.00 -0.72
N TYR A 51 -24.99 -11.74 -1.69
CA TYR A 51 -26.25 -12.47 -1.62
C TYR A 51 -26.11 -13.90 -1.06
N LEU A 52 -24.89 -14.42 -0.91
CA LEU A 52 -24.63 -15.73 -0.31
C LEU A 52 -24.42 -15.58 1.20
N GLY A 53 -24.88 -16.58 1.96
CA GLY A 53 -24.59 -16.68 3.38
C GLY A 53 -23.08 -16.75 3.64
N GLU A 54 -22.63 -16.25 4.78
CA GLU A 54 -21.20 -16.08 5.08
C GLU A 54 -20.42 -17.41 4.99
N ALA A 55 -21.04 -18.53 5.37
CA ALA A 55 -20.46 -19.86 5.28
C ALA A 55 -20.24 -20.34 3.82
N ASP A 56 -21.25 -20.22 2.96
CA ASP A 56 -21.17 -20.59 1.54
C ASP A 56 -20.17 -19.73 0.78
N TYR A 57 -20.15 -18.43 1.08
CA TYR A 57 -19.17 -17.49 0.56
C TYR A 57 -17.75 -17.92 0.95
N TYR A 58 -17.51 -18.22 2.23
CA TYR A 58 -16.17 -18.54 2.71
C TYR A 58 -15.67 -19.86 2.12
N GLN A 59 -16.54 -20.87 2.00
CA GLN A 59 -16.18 -22.17 1.45
C GLN A 59 -15.81 -22.08 -0.04
N LYS A 60 -16.59 -21.35 -0.86
CA LYS A 60 -16.30 -21.20 -2.29
C LYS A 60 -15.11 -20.28 -2.56
N SER A 61 -14.99 -19.20 -1.79
CA SER A 61 -14.00 -18.15 -2.06
C SER A 61 -12.62 -18.47 -1.50
N SER A 62 -12.52 -19.18 -0.37
CA SER A 62 -11.23 -19.52 0.27
C SER A 62 -10.30 -20.30 -0.66
N ASN A 63 -10.78 -21.36 -1.32
CA ASN A 63 -9.98 -22.14 -2.25
C ASN A 63 -9.54 -21.34 -3.48
N LYS A 64 -10.40 -20.45 -3.98
CA LYS A 64 -10.10 -19.57 -5.11
C LYS A 64 -9.03 -18.54 -4.73
N CYS A 65 -9.20 -17.90 -3.58
CA CYS A 65 -8.26 -16.89 -3.08
C CYS A 65 -6.93 -17.47 -2.62
N ALA A 66 -6.91 -18.71 -2.10
CA ALA A 66 -5.68 -19.42 -1.79
C ALA A 66 -4.84 -19.68 -3.06
N LYS A 67 -5.48 -19.97 -4.21
CA LYS A 67 -4.76 -20.12 -5.49
C LYS A 67 -4.16 -18.80 -5.98
N VAL A 68 -4.91 -17.71 -5.87
CA VAL A 68 -4.43 -16.36 -6.23
C VAL A 68 -3.25 -15.96 -5.34
N ALA A 69 -3.35 -16.20 -4.03
CA ALA A 69 -2.27 -15.89 -3.09
C ALA A 69 -0.99 -16.70 -3.36
N ARG A 70 -1.13 -17.97 -3.77
CA ARG A 70 0.01 -18.81 -4.17
C ARG A 70 0.66 -18.38 -5.47
N ALA A 71 -0.11 -17.85 -6.43
CA ALA A 71 0.42 -17.35 -7.70
C ALA A 71 1.09 -15.97 -7.60
N ALA A 72 0.78 -15.22 -6.55
CA ALA A 72 1.38 -13.91 -6.26
C ALA A 72 2.68 -14.01 -5.43
N LYS A 73 3.14 -15.22 -5.14
CA LYS A 73 4.35 -15.53 -4.35
C LYS A 73 5.44 -16.05 -5.28
#